data_AF-A0A268H9B3-F1
#
_entry.id   AF-A0A268H9B3-F1
#
_cell.length_a   1.000
_cell.length_b   1.000
_cell.length_c   1.000
_cell.angle_alpha   90.00
_cell.angle_beta   90.00
_cell.angle_gamma   90.00
#
_symmetry.space_group_name_H-M   'P 1'
#
loop_
_entity.id
_entity.type
_entity.pdbx_description
1 polymer ?
#
loop_
_entity_poly.entity_id
_entity_poly.type
_entity_poly.pdbx_seq_one_letter_code
_entity_poly.pdbx_strand_id
1 'polypeptide(L)'
;MFEEHLIKQDIPKFQTMELWSLEAIKQVVASGLGFAALPLVTVESEIENGTLKLLEHTESFKPIYSYMMVRSKNWHSPAVDKFMEIVLELSKDKIEV
;
A
#
# COMPACT_ATOMS: atom_id res chain seq x y z
N MET A 1 11.43 -0.31 -4.03
CA MET A 1 10.58 -1.39 -4.63
C MET A 1 10.08 -1.02 -6.02
N PHE A 2 9.36 0.09 -6.18
CA PHE A 2 8.91 0.54 -7.51
C PHE A 2 10.09 1.07 -8.36
N GLU A 3 11.00 1.90 -7.82
CA GLU A 3 12.18 2.30 -8.61
C GLU A 3 13.11 1.13 -8.92
N GLU A 4 13.31 0.21 -7.98
CA GLU A 4 14.07 -1.02 -8.21
C GLU A 4 13.49 -1.85 -9.36
N HIS A 5 12.16 -1.86 -9.50
CA HIS A 5 11.48 -2.51 -10.62
C HIS A 5 11.75 -1.78 -11.94
N LEU A 6 11.61 -0.45 -11.97
CA LEU A 6 11.90 0.35 -13.16
C LEU A 6 13.35 0.19 -13.64
N ILE A 7 14.30 0.16 -12.72
CA ILE A 7 15.73 -0.04 -13.02
C ILE A 7 15.97 -1.41 -13.66
N LYS A 8 15.26 -2.47 -13.25
CA LYS A 8 15.42 -3.82 -13.81
C LYS A 8 14.91 -3.95 -15.24
N GLN A 9 13.94 -3.14 -15.64
CA GLN A 9 13.32 -3.19 -16.97
C GLN A 9 14.06 -2.34 -18.01
N ASP A 10 15.24 -1.81 -17.68
CA ASP A 10 16.08 -0.96 -18.55
C ASP A 10 15.31 0.26 -19.11
N ILE A 11 14.28 0.71 -18.40
CA ILE A 11 13.51 1.88 -18.79
C ILE A 11 14.34 3.12 -18.44
N PRO A 12 14.53 4.09 -19.37
CA PRO A 12 15.31 5.28 -19.11
C PRO A 12 14.89 5.96 -17.80
N LYS A 13 15.86 6.51 -17.06
CA LYS A 13 15.65 7.14 -15.74
C LYS A 13 14.48 8.13 -15.81
N PHE A 14 13.32 7.70 -15.36
CA PHE A 14 12.18 8.58 -15.15
C PHE A 14 12.48 9.51 -13.98
N GLN A 15 11.99 10.74 -14.08
CA GLN A 15 11.93 11.61 -12.91
C GLN A 15 10.89 11.02 -11.95
N THR A 16 11.37 10.53 -10.81
CA THR A 16 10.51 10.07 -9.73
C THR A 16 10.28 11.19 -8.72
N MET A 17 9.20 11.07 -7.95
CA MET A 17 8.92 11.95 -6.82
C MET A 17 8.44 11.12 -5.64
N GLU A 18 8.93 11.45 -4.45
CA GLU A 18 8.46 10.87 -3.21
C GLU A 18 7.69 11.93 -2.42
N LEU A 19 6.48 11.59 -1.99
CA LEU A 19 5.63 12.45 -1.17
C LEU A 19 5.33 11.75 0.15
N TRP A 20 5.23 12.54 1.21
CA TRP A 20 5.02 12.06 2.58
C TRP A 20 3.54 11.80 2.93
N SER A 21 2.62 12.15 2.03
CA SER A 21 1.17 11.96 2.21
C SER A 21 0.61 11.17 1.05
N LEU A 22 -0.13 10.11 1.40
CA LEU A 22 -0.89 9.31 0.46
C LEU A 22 -1.92 10.17 -0.29
N GLU A 23 -2.61 11.07 0.41
CA GLU A 23 -3.58 12.00 -0.17
C GLU A 23 -2.90 12.94 -1.16
N ALA A 24 -1.70 13.45 -0.85
CA ALA A 24 -0.93 14.25 -1.79
C ALA A 24 -0.59 13.47 -3.06
N ILE A 25 -0.18 12.20 -2.94
CA ILE A 25 0.07 11.33 -4.12
C ILE A 25 -1.22 11.17 -4.93
N LYS A 26 -2.35 10.86 -4.30
CA LYS A 26 -3.64 10.70 -4.97
C LYS A 26 -4.05 11.96 -5.73
N GLN A 27 -3.90 13.14 -5.12
CA GLN A 27 -4.22 14.42 -5.76
C GLN A 27 -3.31 14.73 -6.95
N VAL A 28 -2.01 14.46 -6.83
CA VAL A 28 -1.04 14.64 -7.92
C VAL A 28 -1.42 13.79 -9.12
N VAL A 29 -1.69 12.49 -8.92
CA VAL A 29 -2.09 11.59 -10.01
C VAL A 29 -3.46 12.00 -10.58
N ALA A 30 -4.44 12.32 -9.74
CA ALA A 30 -5.77 12.76 -10.18
C ALA A 30 -5.72 14.07 -10.99
N SER A 31 -4.75 14.94 -10.72
CA SER A 31 -4.50 16.16 -11.51
C SER A 31 -3.89 15.90 -12.89
N GLY A 32 -3.59 14.64 -13.22
CA GLY A 32 -2.98 14.22 -14.47
C GLY A 32 -1.44 14.24 -14.45
N LEU A 33 -0.83 14.46 -13.29
CA LEU A 33 0.62 14.48 -13.17
C LEU A 33 1.16 13.07 -12.87
N GLY A 34 1.38 12.31 -13.94
CA GLY A 34 2.04 11.00 -13.87
C GLY A 34 1.16 9.88 -13.33
N PHE A 35 1.80 8.89 -12.71
CA PHE A 35 1.18 7.68 -12.15
C PHE A 35 1.92 7.26 -10.88
N ALA A 36 1.28 6.43 -10.06
CA ALA A 36 1.86 5.95 -8.80
C ALA A 36 1.55 4.48 -8.56
N ALA A 37 2.46 3.80 -7.86
CA ALA A 37 2.24 2.45 -7.34
C ALA A 37 1.78 2.56 -5.88
N LEU A 38 0.52 2.25 -5.61
CA LEU A 38 -0.11 2.36 -4.29
C LEU A 38 -0.81 1.04 -3.91
N PRO A 39 -0.92 0.71 -2.61
CA PRO A 39 -1.73 -0.43 -2.19
C PRO A 39 -3.20 -0.21 -2.59
N LEU A 40 -3.84 -1.22 -3.18
CA LEU A 40 -5.20 -1.10 -3.72
C LEU A 40 -6.20 -0.54 -2.71
N VAL A 41 -6.15 -1.02 -1.46
CA VAL A 41 -7.02 -0.59 -0.34
C VAL A 41 -7.00 0.93 -0.07
N THR A 42 -5.96 1.62 -0.53
CA THR A 42 -5.80 3.07 -0.31
C THR A 42 -6.48 3.95 -1.37
N VAL A 43 -6.88 3.35 -2.49
CA VAL A 43 -7.41 4.01 -3.69
C VAL A 43 -8.76 3.45 -4.16
N GLU A 44 -9.36 2.50 -3.44
CA GLU A 44 -10.65 1.88 -3.79
C GLU A 44 -11.72 2.94 -4.10
N SER A 45 -11.87 3.93 -3.21
CA SER A 45 -12.87 4.98 -3.39
C SER A 45 -12.64 5.87 -4.62
N GLU A 46 -11.38 6.11 -4.97
CA GLU A 46 -11.02 6.92 -6.14
C GLU A 46 -11.23 6.15 -7.44
N ILE A 47 -11.03 4.83 -7.43
CA ILE A 47 -11.34 3.96 -8.55
C ILE A 47 -12.86 3.88 -8.75
N GLU A 48 -13.62 3.65 -7.68
CA GLU A 48 -15.08 3.57 -7.72
C GLU A 48 -15.72 4.86 -8.24
N ASN A 49 -15.19 6.02 -7.81
CA ASN A 49 -15.68 7.33 -8.23
C ASN A 49 -15.06 7.81 -9.56
N GLY A 50 -14.16 7.03 -10.16
CA GLY A 50 -13.52 7.32 -11.45
C GLY A 50 -12.51 8.47 -11.44
N THR A 51 -12.08 8.93 -10.26
CA THR A 51 -11.04 9.98 -10.13
C THR A 51 -9.64 9.44 -10.34
N LEU A 52 -9.42 8.15 -10.08
CA LEU A 52 -8.22 7.41 -10.46
C LEU A 52 -8.59 6.21 -11.32
N LYS A 53 -7.65 5.77 -12.15
CA LYS A 53 -7.79 4.55 -12.96
C LYS A 53 -6.64 3.60 -12.66
N LEU A 54 -6.98 2.32 -12.55
CA LEU A 54 -5.98 1.27 -12.46
C LEU A 54 -5.26 1.15 -13.82
N LEU A 55 -3.94 1.04 -13.79
CA LEU A 55 -3.15 0.68 -14.96
C LEU A 55 -2.89 -0.83 -14.90
N GLU A 56 -3.39 -1.56 -15.89
CA GLU A 56 -3.07 -2.98 -16.02
C GLU A 56 -1.60 -3.14 -16.37
N HIS A 57 -0.92 -4.04 -15.68
CA HIS A 57 0.46 -4.42 -15.98
C HIS A 57 0.64 -5.92 -15.73
N THR A 58 1.56 -6.55 -16.46
CA THR A 58 1.77 -8.01 -16.44
C THR A 58 2.79 -8.46 -15.38
N GLU A 59 3.28 -7.55 -14.55
CA GLU A 59 4.44 -7.80 -13.72
C GLU A 59 4.01 -8.11 -12.29
N SER A 60 4.75 -9.00 -11.62
CA SER A 60 4.51 -9.30 -10.22
C SER A 60 5.44 -8.47 -9.35
N PHE A 61 4.85 -7.68 -8.47
CA PHE A 61 5.55 -7.01 -7.39
C PHE A 61 5.90 -8.01 -6.28
N LYS A 62 7.04 -7.81 -5.60
CA LYS A 62 7.33 -8.56 -4.37
C LYS A 62 6.19 -8.36 -3.37
N PRO A 63 5.74 -9.40 -2.65
CA PRO A 63 4.68 -9.26 -1.67
C PRO A 63 5.11 -8.28 -0.58
N ILE A 64 4.17 -7.40 -0.19
CA ILE A 64 4.32 -6.49 0.93
C ILE A 64 3.55 -7.11 2.10
N TYR A 65 4.19 -7.18 3.26
CA TYR A 65 3.60 -7.75 4.47
C TYR A 65 3.39 -6.66 5.51
N SER A 66 2.24 -6.70 6.18
CA SER A 66 1.97 -5.89 7.36
C SER A 66 2.34 -6.67 8.61
N TYR A 67 3.04 -6.01 9.54
CA TYR A 67 3.45 -6.60 10.81
C TYR A 67 2.85 -5.82 11.96
N MET A 68 2.35 -6.55 12.97
CA MET A 68 2.02 -5.97 14.26
C MET A 68 3.21 -6.13 15.21
N MET A 69 3.73 -5.01 15.71
CA MET A 69 4.80 -5.04 16.71
C MET A 69 4.23 -4.78 18.10
N VAL A 70 4.52 -5.70 19.03
CA VAL A 70 4.01 -5.65 20.41
C VAL A 70 5.18 -5.82 21.37
N ARG A 71 5.14 -5.07 22.47
CA ARG A 71 6.14 -5.16 23.55
C ARG A 71 6.06 -6.55 24.20
N SER A 72 7.16 -7.07 24.75
CA SER A 72 7.21 -8.45 25.25
C SER A 72 6.18 -8.75 26.37
N LYS A 73 5.83 -10.05 26.50
CA LYS A 73 4.76 -10.62 27.33
C LYS A 73 4.61 -10.08 28.76
N ASN A 74 5.70 -9.62 29.39
CA ASN A 74 5.65 -9.09 30.76
C ASN A 74 4.98 -7.69 30.86
N TRP A 75 4.55 -7.11 29.73
CA TRP A 75 3.99 -5.77 29.64
C TRP A 75 2.61 -5.74 28.95
N HIS A 76 1.96 -6.90 28.78
CA HIS A 76 0.65 -6.98 28.15
C HIS A 76 -0.45 -6.67 29.17
N SER A 77 -1.26 -5.66 28.87
CA SER A 77 -2.55 -5.52 29.54
C SER A 77 -3.60 -6.39 28.84
N PRO A 78 -4.69 -6.79 29.52
CA PRO A 78 -5.79 -7.50 28.87
C PRO A 78 -6.36 -6.76 27.64
N ALA A 79 -6.28 -5.43 27.62
CA ALA A 79 -6.70 -4.62 26.48
C ALA A 79 -5.78 -4.81 25.25
N VAL A 80 -4.46 -4.92 25.46
CA VAL A 80 -3.50 -5.20 24.38
C VAL A 80 -3.74 -6.59 23.83
N ASP A 81 -3.94 -7.59 24.70
CA ASP A 81 -4.23 -8.96 24.27
C ASP A 81 -5.51 -9.03 23.44
N LYS A 82 -6.59 -8.37 23.90
CA LYS A 82 -7.85 -8.35 23.15
C LYS A 82 -7.73 -7.58 21.82
N PHE A 83 -6.95 -6.50 21.79
CA PHE A 83 -6.67 -5.77 20.55
C PHE A 83 -5.92 -6.64 19.54
N MET A 84 -4.87 -7.35 19.96
CA MET A 84 -4.14 -8.27 19.08
C MET A 84 -5.06 -9.35 18.51
N GLU A 85 -5.90 -9.96 19.35
CA GLU A 85 -6.87 -10.97 18.94
C GLU A 85 -7.80 -10.44 17.84
N ILE A 86 -8.45 -9.30 18.08
CA ILE A 86 -9.39 -8.68 17.13
C ILE A 86 -8.71 -8.35 15.80
N VAL A 87 -7.53 -7.72 15.83
CA VAL A 87 -6.84 -7.34 14.59
C VAL A 87 -6.41 -8.58 13.80
N LEU A 88 -5.89 -9.61 14.48
CA LEU A 88 -5.49 -10.85 13.83
C LEU A 88 -6.68 -11.63 13.26
N GLU A 89 -7.86 -11.54 13.88
CA GLU A 89 -9.10 -12.11 13.35
C GLU A 89 -9.54 -11.37 12.08
N LEU A 90 -9.67 -10.04 12.16
CA LEU A 90 -10.12 -9.19 11.05
C LEU A 90 -9.14 -9.16 9.86
N SER A 91 -7.86 -9.46 10.08
CA SER A 91 -6.84 -9.47 9.04
C SER A 91 -6.80 -10.78 8.23
N LYS A 92 -7.45 -11.85 8.70
CA LYS A 92 -7.45 -13.15 7.99
C LYS A 92 -8.35 -13.15 6.76
N ASP A 93 -9.46 -12.43 6.79
CA ASP A 93 -10.46 -12.42 5.71
C ASP A 93 -10.07 -11.53 4.52
N LYS A 94 -8.98 -10.75 4.64
CA LYS A 94 -8.51 -9.83 3.59
C LYS A 94 -7.29 -10.35 2.81
N ILE A 95 -6.90 -11.60 3.04
CA ILE A 95 -5.76 -12.27 2.38
C ILE A 95 -6.29 -13.44 1.53
N GLU A 96 -7.18 -13.13 0.59
CA GLU A 96 -7.37 -13.98 -0.59
C GLU A 96 -6.99 -13.14 -1.81
N VAL A 97 -5.78 -13.40 -2.32
CA VAL A 97 -5.31 -13.01 -3.65
C VAL A 97 -4.67 -14.23 -4.28
#